data_AF-A0A330M642-F1
#
_entry.id   AF-A0A330M642-F1
#
_cell.length_a   1.000
_cell.length_b   1.000
_cell.length_c   1.000
_cell.angle_alpha   90.00
_cell.angle_beta   90.00
_cell.angle_gamma   90.00
#
_symmetry.space_group_name_H-M   'P 1'
#
loop_
_entity.id
_entity.type
_entity.pdbx_description
1 polymer ?
#
loop_
_entity_poly.entity_id
_entity_poly.type
_entity_poly.pdbx_seq_one_letter_code
_entity_poly.pdbx_strand_id
1 'polypeptide(L)'
;MSKINDIVELQFELLNKLKVIITDEKAALSHQDADLLLSLASAKAGLLDELKSKDEALSLHDDKALLSSDVNLSARVASAKTLLDECKQLNSENSSLIELNIASMNRFAQALQVSRNASSLTYNDKGKTSTISSLGNNIQA
;
A
#
# COMPACT_ATOMS: atom_id res chain seq x y z
N MET A 1 37.17 -11.04 12.31
CA MET A 1 35.70 -11.14 12.25
C MET A 1 35.31 -10.95 10.80
N SER A 2 34.65 -11.95 10.21
CA SER A 2 34.51 -12.06 8.75
C SER A 2 33.51 -11.04 8.21
N LYS A 3 33.91 -10.27 7.18
CA LYS A 3 33.10 -9.25 6.48
C LYS A 3 31.68 -9.72 6.11
N ILE A 4 31.48 -11.02 5.89
CA ILE A 4 30.18 -11.62 5.58
C ILE A 4 29.18 -11.52 6.75
N ASN A 5 29.67 -11.56 8.00
CA ASN A 5 28.83 -11.51 9.19
C ASN A 5 28.25 -10.09 9.39
N ASP A 6 29.08 -9.06 9.20
CA ASP A 6 28.65 -7.66 9.18
C ASP A 6 27.58 -7.40 8.12
N ILE A 7 27.72 -7.97 6.91
CA ILE A 7 26.72 -7.78 5.85
C ILE A 7 25.38 -8.41 6.24
N VAL A 8 25.39 -9.61 6.82
CA VAL A 8 24.16 -10.28 7.28
C VAL A 8 23.51 -9.54 8.44
N GLU A 9 24.30 -8.98 9.35
CA GLU A 9 23.78 -8.18 10.47
C GLU A 9 23.14 -6.88 9.99
N LEU A 10 23.78 -6.18 9.04
CA LEU A 10 23.23 -4.99 8.40
C LEU A 10 21.93 -5.30 7.64
N GLN A 11 21.86 -6.41 6.90
CA GLN A 11 20.60 -6.84 6.25
C GLN A 11 19.48 -7.08 7.26
N PHE A 12 19.80 -7.71 8.40
CA PHE A 12 18.82 -7.94 9.46
C PHE A 12 18.31 -6.63 10.06
N GLU A 13 19.19 -5.65 10.27
CA GLU A 13 18.82 -4.32 10.74
C GLU A 13 17.94 -3.58 9.72
N LEU A 14 18.28 -3.67 8.43
CA LEU A 14 17.47 -3.10 7.33
C LEU A 14 16.08 -3.72 7.27
N LEU A 15 15.96 -5.04 7.43
CA LEU A 15 14.67 -5.73 7.48
C LEU A 15 13.84 -5.31 8.70
N ASN A 16 14.48 -5.08 9.85
CA ASN A 16 13.78 -4.57 11.03
C ASN A 16 13.25 -3.15 10.80
N LYS A 17 14.06 -2.26 10.22
CA LYS A 17 13.63 -0.92 9.83
C LYS A 17 12.48 -0.96 8.82
N LEU A 18 12.55 -1.86 7.84
CA LEU A 18 11.50 -2.06 6.86
C LEU A 18 10.18 -2.48 7.52
N LYS A 19 10.23 -3.41 8.49
CA LYS A 19 9.06 -3.85 9.27
C LYS A 19 8.41 -2.69 10.04
N VAL A 20 9.22 -1.83 10.65
CA VAL A 20 8.72 -0.62 11.35
C VAL A 20 8.03 0.31 10.36
N ILE A 21 8.65 0.61 9.21
CA ILE A 21 8.04 1.49 8.19
C ILE A 21 6.71 0.93 7.69
N ILE A 22 6.62 -0.38 7.43
CA ILE A 22 5.36 -0.99 6.96
C ILE A 22 4.28 -0.93 8.07
N THR A 23 4.66 -1.03 9.33
CA THR A 23 3.74 -0.87 10.47
C THR A 23 3.26 0.58 10.58
N ASP A 24 4.16 1.54 10.39
CA ASP A 24 3.83 2.97 10.37
C ASP A 24 2.97 3.33 9.16
N GLU A 25 3.18 2.71 7.99
CA GLU A 25 2.32 2.85 6.80
C GLU A 25 0.89 2.40 7.13
N LYS A 26 0.72 1.30 7.87
CA LYS A 26 -0.59 0.81 8.31
C LYS A 26 -1.29 1.82 9.23
N ALA A 27 -0.55 2.42 10.16
CA ALA A 27 -1.07 3.47 11.04
C ALA A 27 -1.43 4.73 10.26
N ALA A 28 -0.58 5.18 9.34
CA ALA A 28 -0.85 6.33 8.47
C ALA A 28 -2.10 6.12 7.59
N LEU A 29 -2.27 4.91 7.03
CA LEU A 29 -3.46 4.53 6.27
C LEU A 29 -4.73 4.55 7.13
N SER A 30 -4.64 4.12 8.39
CA SER A 30 -5.76 4.18 9.33
C SER A 30 -6.12 5.61 9.74
N HIS A 31 -5.12 6.50 9.83
CA HIS A 31 -5.31 7.92 10.13
C HIS A 31 -5.61 8.78 8.89
N GLN A 32 -5.61 8.19 7.69
CA GLN A 32 -5.74 8.89 6.41
C GLN A 32 -4.69 10.01 6.20
N ASP A 33 -3.49 9.79 6.74
CA ASP A 33 -2.41 10.77 6.75
C ASP A 33 -1.54 10.63 5.49
N ALA A 34 -1.95 11.32 4.42
CA ALA A 34 -1.37 11.17 3.09
C ALA A 34 0.10 11.63 2.99
N ASP A 35 0.47 12.67 3.75
CA ASP A 35 1.82 13.24 3.73
C ASP A 35 2.83 12.29 4.39
N LEU A 36 2.43 11.72 5.53
CA LEU A 36 3.19 10.68 6.23
C LEU A 36 3.31 9.42 5.38
N LEU A 37 2.23 8.97 4.74
CA LEU A 37 2.25 7.81 3.85
C LEU A 37 3.23 7.98 2.69
N LEU A 38 3.28 9.16 2.06
CA LEU A 38 4.20 9.44 0.96
C LEU A 38 5.67 9.44 1.41
N SER A 39 5.93 10.01 2.59
CA SER A 39 7.26 10.01 3.20
C SER A 39 7.73 8.59 3.52
N LEU A 40 6.86 7.77 4.12
CA LEU A 40 7.14 6.38 4.45
C LEU A 40 7.36 5.52 3.19
N ALA A 41 6.56 5.72 2.14
CA ALA A 41 6.73 5.03 0.86
C ALA A 41 8.10 5.34 0.22
N SER A 42 8.55 6.60 0.31
CA SER A 42 9.86 7.00 -0.20
C SER A 42 11.00 6.39 0.62
N ALA A 43 10.88 6.38 1.96
CA ALA A 43 11.86 5.74 2.85
C ALA A 43 11.96 4.23 2.61
N LYS A 44 10.82 3.56 2.41
CA LYS A 44 10.72 2.14 2.04
C LYS A 44 11.41 1.83 0.72
N ALA A 45 11.21 2.66 -0.30
CA ALA A 45 11.87 2.48 -1.60
C ALA A 45 13.40 2.56 -1.47
N GLY A 46 13.92 3.52 -0.70
CA GLY A 46 15.35 3.65 -0.42
C GLY A 46 15.92 2.43 0.33
N LEU A 47 15.22 1.93 1.36
CA LEU A 47 15.65 0.73 2.07
C LEU A 47 15.64 -0.53 1.20
N LEU A 48 14.67 -0.66 0.30
CA LEU A 48 14.60 -1.80 -0.62
C LEU A 48 15.74 -1.77 -1.65
N ASP A 49 16.09 -0.58 -2.14
CA ASP A 49 17.23 -0.42 -3.06
C ASP A 49 18.56 -0.75 -2.36
N GLU A 50 18.74 -0.26 -1.13
CA GLU A 50 19.92 -0.59 -0.32
C GLU A 50 19.98 -2.09 -0.01
N LEU A 51 18.87 -2.71 0.39
CA LEU A 51 18.79 -4.15 0.63
C LEU A 51 19.15 -4.96 -0.62
N LYS A 52 18.63 -4.56 -1.79
CA LYS A 52 18.94 -5.19 -3.07
C LYS A 52 20.42 -5.07 -3.43
N SER A 53 21.00 -3.88 -3.27
CA SER A 53 22.43 -3.65 -3.51
C SER A 53 23.31 -4.52 -2.60
N LYS A 54 22.92 -4.67 -1.32
CA LYS A 54 23.61 -5.55 -0.37
C LYS A 54 23.45 -7.02 -0.73
N ASP A 55 22.28 -7.46 -1.18
CA ASP A 55 22.06 -8.84 -1.65
C ASP A 55 22.86 -9.15 -2.92
N GLU A 56 22.96 -8.22 -3.86
CA GLU A 56 23.81 -8.37 -5.04
C GLU A 56 25.29 -8.48 -4.64
N ALA A 57 25.76 -7.63 -3.72
CA ALA A 57 27.11 -7.70 -3.17
C ALA A 57 27.38 -9.02 -2.42
N LEU A 58 26.38 -9.55 -1.71
CA LEU A 58 26.46 -10.84 -1.02
C LEU A 58 26.49 -12.01 -2.02
N SER A 59 25.73 -11.93 -3.12
CA SER A 59 25.68 -12.98 -4.14
C SER A 59 26.92 -13.01 -5.03
N LEU A 60 27.64 -11.89 -5.17
CA LEU A 60 28.93 -11.78 -5.85
C LEU A 60 30.12 -12.19 -4.98
N HIS A 61 29.92 -12.35 -3.66
CA HIS A 61 31.00 -12.67 -2.73
C HIS A 61 31.35 -14.17 -2.77
N ASP A 62 32.64 -14.49 -2.88
CA ASP A 62 33.18 -15.86 -2.89
C ASP A 62 32.83 -16.66 -1.61
N ASP A 63 32.56 -15.96 -0.51
CA ASP A 63 32.20 -16.51 0.80
C ASP A 63 30.73 -16.98 0.88
N LYS A 64 29.95 -16.94 -0.21
CA LYS A 64 28.58 -17.49 -0.24
C LYS A 64 28.52 -18.95 0.21
N ALA A 65 29.57 -19.73 -0.02
CA ALA A 65 29.68 -21.10 0.45
C ALA A 65 29.77 -21.22 1.99
N LEU A 66 30.23 -20.17 2.68
CA LEU A 66 30.25 -20.10 4.16
C LEU A 66 28.85 -19.89 4.75
N LEU A 67 27.92 -19.24 4.02
CA LEU A 67 26.53 -19.08 4.46
C LEU A 67 25.80 -20.44 4.57
N SER A 68 26.21 -21.43 3.77
CA SER A 68 25.69 -22.80 3.82
C SER A 68 26.53 -23.74 4.69
N SER A 69 27.83 -23.46 4.86
CA SER A 69 28.72 -24.30 5.67
C SER A 69 28.64 -23.99 7.17
N ASP A 70 28.36 -22.75 7.55
CA ASP A 70 28.28 -22.34 8.96
C ASP A 70 26.83 -22.34 9.45
N VAL A 71 26.55 -23.16 10.45
CA VAL A 71 25.22 -23.30 11.09
C VAL A 71 24.71 -21.97 11.65
N ASN A 72 25.58 -21.11 12.19
CA ASN A 72 25.17 -19.81 12.74
C ASN A 72 24.74 -18.84 11.63
N LEU A 73 25.47 -18.81 10.52
CA LEU A 73 25.13 -17.95 9.38
C LEU A 73 23.86 -18.44 8.69
N SER A 74 23.71 -19.77 8.51
CA SER A 74 22.50 -20.36 7.95
C SER A 74 21.25 -20.05 8.78
N ALA A 75 21.35 -20.13 10.12
CA ALA A 75 20.26 -19.75 11.03
C ALA A 75 19.91 -18.25 10.95
N ARG A 76 20.91 -17.36 10.80
CA ARG A 76 20.69 -15.92 10.58
C ARG A 76 19.99 -15.63 9.26
N VAL A 77 20.42 -16.29 8.17
CA VAL A 77 19.78 -16.16 6.85
C VAL A 77 18.34 -16.67 6.89
N ALA A 78 18.08 -17.78 7.59
CA ALA A 78 16.72 -18.29 7.78
C ALA A 78 15.85 -17.27 8.54
N SER A 79 16.39 -16.66 9.60
CA SER A 79 15.69 -15.62 10.37
C SER A 79 15.39 -14.37 9.54
N ALA A 80 16.35 -13.92 8.73
CA ALA A 80 16.16 -12.82 7.79
C ALA A 80 15.08 -13.13 6.75
N LYS A 81 15.04 -14.36 6.22
CA LYS A 81 13.96 -14.82 5.33
C LYS A 81 12.59 -14.76 6.00
N THR A 82 12.47 -15.25 7.24
CA THR A 82 11.21 -15.17 7.98
C THR A 82 10.74 -13.73 8.16
N LEU A 83 11.65 -12.81 8.51
CA LEU A 83 11.36 -11.37 8.60
C LEU A 83 10.91 -10.79 7.25
N LEU A 84 11.55 -11.20 6.16
CA LEU A 84 11.18 -10.75 4.82
C LEU A 84 9.77 -11.23 4.43
N ASP A 85 9.43 -12.49 4.72
CA ASP A 85 8.08 -13.01 4.48
C ASP A 85 7.03 -12.28 5.33
N GLU A 86 7.35 -11.96 6.59
CA GLU A 86 6.47 -11.14 7.44
C GLU A 86 6.27 -9.73 6.86
N CYS A 87 7.35 -9.09 6.38
CA CYS A 87 7.28 -7.79 5.71
C CYS A 87 6.41 -7.86 4.44
N LYS A 88 6.53 -8.94 3.64
CA LYS A 88 5.70 -9.14 2.45
C LYS A 88 4.23 -9.29 2.81
N GLN A 89 3.92 -10.04 3.86
CA GLN A 89 2.55 -10.22 4.33
C GLN A 89 1.95 -8.88 4.78
N LEU A 90 2.66 -8.13 5.62
CA LEU A 90 2.21 -6.81 6.07
C LEU A 90 2.03 -5.82 4.90
N ASN A 91 2.92 -5.86 3.90
CA ASN A 91 2.79 -5.03 2.71
C ASN A 91 1.56 -5.39 1.86
N SER A 92 1.22 -6.68 1.78
CA SER A 92 0.00 -7.15 1.14
C SER A 92 -1.25 -6.65 1.87
N GLU A 93 -1.25 -6.70 3.21
CA GLU A 93 -2.32 -6.12 4.02
C GLU A 93 -2.48 -4.62 3.78
N ASN A 94 -1.38 -3.86 3.75
CA ASN A 94 -1.40 -2.42 3.47
C ASN A 94 -1.93 -2.13 2.06
N SER A 95 -1.59 -2.96 1.07
CA SER A 95 -2.11 -2.83 -0.29
C SER A 95 -3.63 -3.00 -0.32
N SER A 96 -4.17 -4.00 0.38
CA SER A 96 -5.61 -4.20 0.50
C SER A 96 -6.31 -3.06 1.24
N LEU A 97 -5.67 -2.50 2.29
CA LEU A 97 -6.15 -1.33 3.03
C LEU A 97 -6.21 -0.06 2.16
N ILE A 98 -5.23 0.12 1.27
CA ILE A 98 -5.22 1.21 0.28
C ILE A 98 -6.41 1.06 -0.66
N GLU A 99 -6.62 -0.12 -1.24
CA GLU A 99 -7.76 -0.37 -2.14
C GLU A 99 -9.11 -0.13 -1.45
N LEU A 100 -9.25 -0.56 -0.19
CA LEU A 100 -10.44 -0.33 0.62
C LEU A 100 -10.69 1.17 0.85
N ASN A 101 -9.64 1.94 1.19
CA ASN A 101 -9.75 3.39 1.37
C ASN A 101 -10.18 4.08 0.08
N ILE A 102 -9.57 3.71 -1.06
CA ILE A 102 -9.94 4.25 -2.38
C ILE A 102 -11.41 3.94 -2.71
N ALA A 103 -11.86 2.70 -2.48
CA ALA A 103 -13.25 2.32 -2.70
C ALA A 103 -14.22 3.11 -1.80
N SER A 104 -13.87 3.30 -0.53
CA SER A 104 -14.65 4.08 0.42
C SER A 104 -14.77 5.55 0.00
N MET A 105 -13.67 6.18 -0.41
CA MET A 105 -13.64 7.55 -0.91
C MET A 105 -14.47 7.72 -2.18
N ASN A 106 -14.37 6.78 -3.13
CA ASN A 106 -15.21 6.79 -4.32
C ASN A 106 -16.70 6.64 -3.99
N ARG A 107 -17.04 5.81 -2.99
CA ARG A 107 -18.43 5.66 -2.53
C ARG A 107 -18.94 6.93 -1.83
N PHE A 108 -18.09 7.57 -1.04
CA PHE A 108 -18.40 8.85 -0.40
C PHE A 108 -18.61 9.97 -1.42
N ALA A 109 -17.74 10.07 -2.43
CA ALA A 109 -17.89 11.04 -3.52
C ALA A 109 -19.20 10.84 -4.30
N GLN A 110 -19.57 9.60 -4.61
CA GLN A 110 -20.86 9.27 -5.21
C GLN A 110 -22.04 9.68 -4.32
N ALA A 111 -21.97 9.40 -3.01
CA ALA A 111 -23.00 9.79 -2.06
C ALA A 111 -23.16 11.32 -1.97
N LEU A 112 -22.05 12.07 -1.97
CA LEU A 112 -22.07 13.54 -2.02
C LEU A 112 -22.69 14.06 -3.32
N GLN A 113 -22.37 13.45 -4.46
CA GLN A 113 -22.96 13.83 -5.75
C GLN A 113 -24.47 13.58 -5.76
N VAL A 114 -24.91 12.43 -5.25
CA VAL A 114 -26.34 12.11 -5.07
C VAL A 114 -27.00 13.11 -4.13
N SER A 115 -26.40 13.41 -2.98
CA SER A 115 -26.91 14.40 -2.01
C SER A 115 -27.05 15.79 -2.62
N ARG A 116 -26.05 16.24 -3.37
CA ARG A 116 -26.09 17.53 -4.08
C ARG A 116 -27.23 17.59 -5.09
N ASN A 117 -27.41 16.53 -5.89
CA ASN A 117 -28.50 16.43 -6.86
C ASN A 117 -29.87 16.22 -6.20
N ALA A 118 -29.94 15.55 -5.05
CA ALA A 118 -31.15 15.39 -4.25
C ALA A 118 -31.62 16.73 -3.66
N SER A 119 -30.70 17.60 -3.26
CA SER A 119 -31.04 18.98 -2.83
C SER A 119 -31.58 19.84 -3.98
N SER A 120 -31.19 19.55 -5.23
CA SER A 120 -31.79 20.17 -6.43
C SER A 120 -33.15 19.58 -6.78
N LEU A 121 -33.55 18.46 -6.16
CA LEU A 121 -34.83 17.78 -6.36
C LEU A 121 -35.91 18.24 -5.38
N THR A 122 -35.54 18.97 -4.34
CA THR A 122 -36.48 19.60 -3.41
C THR A 122 -36.66 21.07 -3.77
N TYR A 123 -37.86 21.38 -4.24
CA TYR A 123 -38.41 22.72 -4.44
C TYR A 123 -38.03 23.42 -5.75
N ASN A 124 -38.59 22.95 -6.87
CA ASN A 124 -39.15 23.93 -7.80
C ASN A 124 -40.43 24.48 -7.15
N ASP A 125 -40.38 25.73 -6.71
CA ASP A 125 -41.50 26.56 -6.23
C ASP A 125 -42.64 26.77 -7.28
N LYS A 126 -42.77 25.87 -8.26
CA LYS A 126 -43.65 25.99 -9.42
C LYS A 126 -44.51 24.77 -9.71
N GLY A 127 -44.54 23.76 -8.84
CA GLY A 127 -45.58 22.72 -8.87
C GLY A 127 -45.83 22.09 -10.24
N LYS A 128 -44.77 21.82 -11.01
CA LYS A 128 -44.86 21.11 -12.29
C LYS A 128 -44.05 19.82 -12.19
N THR A 129 -44.73 18.76 -11.78
CA THR A 129 -44.28 17.39 -11.98
C THR A 129 -44.44 17.07 -13.46
N SER A 130 -43.37 17.12 -14.24
CA SER A 130 -43.37 16.52 -15.57
C SER A 130 -43.05 15.04 -15.46
N THR A 131 -43.94 14.30 -14.78
CA THR A 131 -44.07 12.85 -14.98
C THR A 131 -45.28 12.64 -15.87
N ILE A 132 -45.01 12.34 -17.15
CA ILE A 132 -45.86 11.56 -18.06
C ILE A 132 -47.29 12.11 -18.27
N SER A 133 -47.55 12.65 -19.46
CA SER A 133 -48.87 12.53 -20.12
C SER A 133 -48.62 12.60 -21.62
N SER A 134 -48.47 11.46 -22.28
CA SER A 134 -49.57 10.73 -22.94
C SER A 134 -50.14 11.50 -24.14
N LEU A 135 -49.79 10.97 -25.32
CA LEU A 135 -50.68 10.62 -26.42
C LEU A 135 -51.57 11.73 -27.03
N GLY A 136 -51.36 11.95 -28.33
CA GLY A 136 -52.16 12.80 -29.23
C GLY A 136 -51.34 14.02 -29.67
N ASN A 137 -51.27 14.42 -30.92
CA ASN A 137 -52.09 14.13 -32.08
C ASN A 137 -51.34 14.74 -33.30
N ASN A 138 -51.27 14.00 -34.40
CA ASN A 138 -51.01 14.39 -35.80
C ASN A 138 -50.50 15.80 -36.12
N ILE A 139 -49.36 15.88 -36.84
CA ILE A 139 -49.25 16.77 -38.02
C ILE A 139 -48.42 16.06 -39.10
N GLN A 140 -49.11 15.61 -40.16
CA GLN A 140 -48.55 15.44 -41.50
C GLN A 140 -48.44 16.82 -42.15
N ALA A 141 -47.31 17.12 -42.79
CA ALA A 141 -47.19 17.96 -43.98
C ALA A 141 -45.82 17.71 -44.61
#